data_AF-A0A519L7N9-F1
#
_entry.id   AF-A0A519L7N9-F1
#
_cell.length_a   1.000
_cell.length_b   1.000
_cell.length_c   1.000
_cell.angle_alpha   90.00
_cell.angle_beta   90.00
_cell.angle_gamma   90.00
#
_symmetry.space_group_name_H-M   'P 1'
#
loop_
_entity.id
_entity.type
_entity.pdbx_description
1 polymer ?
#
loop_
_entity_poly.entity_id
_entity_poly.type
_entity_poly.pdbx_seq_one_letter_code
_entity_poly.pdbx_strand_id
1 'polypeptide(L)'
;SSRGVLEYLSFGRQDLPLAQYVDVNDAVRYKPADLYLPQLFNPSPRDLEKVGSAGQLAAEGHSRLTAPLYALMAMAMALAALLGGSFSRTGYSLRIAQAAGAFLVVRILGYGVVAASAWNGWLNIFQYILPIAATAVALRLLFRALKPRRRRRWPALERLKARFA
;
A
#
# COMPACT_ATOMS: atom_id res chain seq x y z
N SER A 1 -6.13 37.70 51.63
CA SER A 1 -5.10 36.66 51.52
C SER A 1 -5.79 35.31 51.39
N SER A 2 -5.97 34.85 50.16
CA SER A 2 -6.64 33.59 49.79
C SER A 2 -5.66 32.44 49.97
N ARG A 3 -5.74 31.74 51.11
CA ARG A 3 -4.92 30.57 51.40
C ARG A 3 -5.39 29.40 50.53
N GLY A 4 -4.71 29.16 49.41
CA GLY A 4 -4.90 27.95 48.61
C GLY A 4 -4.38 26.75 49.39
N VAL A 5 -5.24 25.75 49.62
CA VAL A 5 -4.88 24.49 50.26
C VAL A 5 -4.55 23.48 49.16
N LEU A 6 -3.39 22.82 49.26
CA LEU A 6 -2.95 21.81 48.31
C LEU A 6 -3.42 20.43 48.81
N GLU A 7 -4.38 19.85 48.12
CA GLU A 7 -4.95 18.55 48.46
C GLU A 7 -4.22 17.46 47.65
N TYR A 8 -3.43 16.63 48.33
CA TYR A 8 -2.65 15.56 47.71
C TYR A 8 -3.34 14.22 47.94
N LEU A 9 -3.96 13.68 46.89
CA LEU A 9 -4.67 12.41 46.92
C LEU A 9 -3.74 11.29 46.43
N SER A 10 -3.38 10.38 47.35
CA SER A 10 -2.53 9.21 47.08
C SER A 10 -3.41 7.96 47.00
N PHE A 11 -3.45 7.32 45.83
CA PHE A 11 -4.23 6.11 45.61
C PHE A 11 -3.37 4.86 45.79
N GLY A 12 -3.76 3.95 46.69
CA GLY A 12 -3.12 2.64 46.87
C GLY A 12 -3.75 1.55 45.99
N ARG A 13 -5.03 1.23 46.24
CA ARG A 13 -5.90 0.41 45.39
C ARG A 13 -7.34 0.86 45.62
N GLN A 14 -8.03 1.24 44.56
CA GLN A 14 -9.42 1.66 44.60
C GLN A 14 -10.20 0.87 43.56
N ASP A 15 -11.06 -0.03 44.05
CA ASP A 15 -11.87 -0.87 43.19
C ASP A 15 -13.13 -0.09 42.81
N LEU A 16 -13.19 0.35 41.55
CA LEU A 16 -14.36 1.02 40.98
C LEU A 16 -15.27 -0.05 40.36
N PRO A 17 -16.44 -0.36 40.94
CA PRO A 17 -17.35 -1.36 40.39
C PRO A 17 -18.01 -0.81 39.11
N LEU A 18 -17.43 -1.17 37.96
CA LEU A 18 -17.91 -0.79 36.64
C LEU A 18 -19.06 -1.69 36.14
N ALA A 19 -19.38 -2.77 36.84
CA ALA A 19 -20.39 -3.76 36.42
C ALA A 19 -21.79 -3.16 36.16
N GLN A 20 -22.13 -2.06 36.84
CA GLN A 20 -23.40 -1.34 36.65
C GLN A 20 -23.42 -0.42 35.41
N TYR A 21 -22.25 -0.15 34.82
CA TYR A 21 -22.08 0.74 33.66
C TYR A 21 -21.68 -0.02 32.38
N VAL A 22 -21.45 -1.32 32.48
CA VAL A 22 -21.10 -2.19 31.35
C VAL A 22 -22.26 -3.15 31.14
N ASP A 23 -22.91 -3.06 29.97
CA ASP A 23 -23.88 -4.07 29.58
C ASP A 23 -23.11 -5.38 29.30
N VAL A 24 -23.28 -6.38 30.16
CA VAL A 24 -22.51 -7.64 30.12
C VAL A 24 -22.87 -8.48 28.88
N ASN A 25 -23.88 -8.05 28.11
CA ASN A 25 -24.29 -8.70 26.87
C ASN A 25 -23.51 -8.23 25.63
N ASP A 26 -22.61 -7.25 25.76
CA ASP A 26 -21.84 -6.76 24.62
C ASP A 26 -20.72 -7.75 24.27
N ALA A 27 -21.07 -8.76 23.48
CA ALA A 27 -20.10 -9.73 22.97
C ALA A 27 -19.09 -9.00 22.07
N VAL A 28 -17.80 -9.15 22.38
CA VAL A 28 -16.70 -8.58 21.57
C VAL A 28 -16.88 -8.97 20.10
N ARG A 29 -17.18 -7.97 19.27
CA ARG A 29 -17.33 -8.16 17.82
C ARG A 29 -15.97 -8.02 17.15
N TYR A 30 -15.39 -9.16 16.80
CA TYR A 30 -14.15 -9.19 16.01
C TYR A 30 -14.38 -8.71 14.58
N LYS A 31 -13.36 -8.05 14.02
CA LYS A 31 -13.27 -7.70 12.61
C LYS A 31 -12.45 -8.75 11.87
N PRO A 32 -12.58 -8.87 10.53
CA PRO A 32 -11.69 -9.72 9.74
C PRO A 32 -10.20 -9.44 10.01
N ALA A 33 -9.85 -8.17 10.24
CA ALA A 33 -8.51 -7.70 10.62
C ALA A 33 -7.94 -8.39 11.88
N ASP A 34 -8.79 -8.84 12.79
CA ASP A 34 -8.39 -9.41 14.09
C ASP A 34 -8.08 -10.91 14.02
N LEU A 35 -8.45 -11.58 12.92
CA LEU A 35 -8.19 -13.01 12.71
C LEU A 35 -6.78 -13.27 12.19
N TYR A 36 -6.22 -14.44 12.51
CA TYR A 36 -4.96 -14.90 11.93
C TYR A 36 -5.12 -15.33 10.47
N LEU A 37 -4.04 -15.30 9.70
CA LEU A 37 -4.08 -15.63 8.28
C LEU A 37 -4.66 -17.02 7.96
N PRO A 38 -4.35 -18.10 8.70
CA PRO A 38 -4.97 -19.41 8.46
C PRO A 38 -6.47 -19.42 8.74
N GLN A 39 -6.93 -18.65 9.74
CA GLN A 39 -8.35 -18.54 10.08
C GLN A 39 -9.14 -17.79 9.00
N LEU A 40 -8.49 -16.94 8.20
CA LEU A 40 -9.14 -16.26 7.07
C LEU A 40 -9.43 -17.20 5.90
N PHE A 41 -8.55 -18.18 5.65
CA PHE A 41 -8.70 -19.16 4.58
C PHE A 41 -9.45 -20.42 5.01
N ASN A 42 -9.45 -20.72 6.31
CA ASN A 42 -10.18 -21.83 6.91
C ASN A 42 -10.92 -21.37 8.19
N PRO A 43 -11.99 -20.56 8.04
CA PRO A 43 -12.73 -20.01 9.17
C PRO A 43 -13.56 -21.08 9.88
N SER A 44 -13.66 -20.98 11.21
CA SER A 44 -14.58 -21.84 11.96
C SER A 44 -16.04 -21.39 11.73
N PRO A 45 -17.04 -22.25 11.98
CA PRO A 45 -18.45 -21.86 11.88
C PRO A 45 -18.79 -20.62 12.73
N ARG A 46 -18.13 -20.46 13.88
CA ARG A 46 -18.29 -19.30 14.76
C ARG A 46 -17.76 -18.01 14.12
N ASP A 47 -16.67 -18.09 13.35
CA ASP A 47 -16.10 -16.92 12.67
C ASP A 47 -17.00 -16.46 11.52
N LEU A 48 -17.59 -17.40 10.79
CA LEU A 48 -18.55 -17.12 9.72
C LEU A 48 -19.82 -16.44 10.23
N GLU A 49 -20.27 -16.81 11.43
CA GLU A 49 -21.46 -16.21 12.06
C GLU A 49 -21.15 -14.81 12.63
N LYS A 50 -19.98 -14.63 13.26
CA LYS A 50 -19.70 -13.42 14.06
C LYS A 50 -18.86 -12.37 13.33
N VAL A 51 -17.98 -12.75 12.41
CA VAL A 51 -16.94 -11.88 11.84
C VAL A 51 -17.26 -11.46 10.41
N GLY A 52 -17.58 -12.42 9.53
CA GLY A 52 -17.88 -12.13 8.13
C GLY A 52 -18.03 -13.38 7.27
N SER A 53 -18.50 -13.20 6.04
CA SER A 53 -18.68 -14.32 5.09
C SER A 53 -17.34 -14.93 4.68
N ALA A 54 -17.35 -16.19 4.24
CA ALA A 54 -16.14 -16.87 3.76
C ALA A 54 -15.43 -16.08 2.64
N GLY A 55 -16.19 -15.44 1.74
CA GLY A 55 -15.65 -14.57 0.69
C GLY A 55 -14.98 -13.31 1.23
N GLN A 56 -15.57 -12.66 2.22
CA GLN A 56 -14.97 -11.49 2.89
C GLN A 56 -13.67 -11.85 3.61
N LEU A 57 -13.66 -12.97 4.33
CA LEU A 57 -12.48 -13.44 5.05
C LEU A 57 -11.36 -13.84 4.09
N ALA A 58 -11.68 -14.57 3.02
CA ALA A 58 -10.70 -14.91 1.98
C ALA A 58 -10.14 -13.67 1.28
N ALA A 59 -10.99 -12.69 0.95
CA ALA A 59 -10.57 -11.43 0.33
C ALA A 59 -9.60 -10.64 1.22
N GLU A 60 -9.85 -10.59 2.53
CA GLU A 60 -8.94 -10.03 3.51
C GLU A 60 -7.61 -10.81 3.58
N GLY A 61 -7.67 -12.16 3.54
CA GLY A 61 -6.48 -13.00 3.50
C GLY A 61 -5.58 -12.72 2.29
N HIS A 62 -6.18 -12.63 1.10
CA HIS A 62 -5.47 -12.25 -0.12
C HIS A 62 -4.93 -10.80 -0.07
N SER A 63 -5.68 -9.87 0.52
CA SER A 63 -5.24 -8.47 0.70
C SER A 63 -3.96 -8.39 1.53
N ARG A 64 -3.85 -9.20 2.58
CA ARG A 64 -2.64 -9.27 3.43
C ARG A 64 -1.45 -9.85 2.69
N LEU A 65 -1.65 -10.91 1.92
CA LEU A 65 -0.59 -11.52 1.11
C LEU A 65 -0.09 -10.58 0.00
N THR A 66 -0.97 -9.75 -0.54
CA THR A 66 -0.63 -8.82 -1.63
C THR A 66 -0.10 -7.49 -1.13
N ALA A 67 -0.32 -7.12 0.14
CA ALA A 67 0.14 -5.86 0.72
C ALA A 67 1.65 -5.59 0.55
N PRO A 68 2.57 -6.55 0.76
CA PRO A 68 4.00 -6.34 0.52
C PRO A 68 4.35 -6.01 -0.94
N LEU A 69 3.54 -6.46 -1.91
CA LEU A 69 3.77 -6.19 -3.34
C LEU A 69 3.59 -4.69 -3.66
N TYR A 70 2.73 -3.99 -2.93
CA TYR A 70 2.57 -2.55 -3.08
C TYR A 70 3.82 -1.78 -2.63
N ALA A 71 4.61 -2.31 -1.69
CA ALA A 71 5.89 -1.71 -1.31
C ALA A 71 6.91 -1.83 -2.46
N LEU A 72 6.99 -2.99 -3.13
CA LEU A 72 7.82 -3.18 -4.31
C LEU A 72 7.39 -2.28 -5.47
N MET A 73 6.08 -2.13 -5.67
CA MET A 73 5.50 -1.21 -6.64
C MET A 73 5.91 0.24 -6.38
N ALA A 74 5.73 0.72 -5.14
CA ALA A 74 6.12 2.06 -4.73
C ALA A 74 7.61 2.32 -4.97
N MET A 75 8.45 1.35 -4.58
CA MET A 75 9.89 1.41 -4.80
C MET A 75 10.24 1.50 -6.30
N ALA A 76 9.65 0.64 -7.13
CA ALA A 76 9.89 0.68 -8.58
C ALA A 76 9.44 2.01 -9.21
N MET A 77 8.28 2.55 -8.78
CA MET A 77 7.79 3.85 -9.22
C MET A 77 8.72 5.00 -8.78
N ALA A 78 9.21 4.97 -7.54
CA ALA A 78 10.16 5.96 -7.03
C ALA A 78 11.48 5.91 -7.81
N LEU A 79 12.03 4.71 -8.05
CA LEU A 79 13.25 4.55 -8.86
C LEU A 79 13.06 5.07 -10.28
N ALA A 80 11.92 4.77 -10.92
CA ALA A 80 11.58 5.33 -12.23
C ALA A 80 11.48 6.88 -12.17
N ALA A 81 10.90 7.44 -11.12
CA ALA A 81 10.75 8.87 -10.93
C ALA A 81 12.07 9.61 -10.65
N LEU A 82 13.05 8.97 -10.02
CA LEU A 82 14.36 9.57 -9.76
C LEU A 82 15.28 9.36 -10.96
N LEU A 83 15.49 8.10 -11.37
CA LEU A 83 16.51 7.72 -12.34
C LEU A 83 16.04 7.80 -13.80
N GLY A 84 14.74 7.79 -14.06
CA GLY A 84 14.18 7.66 -15.41
C GLY A 84 14.18 8.91 -16.28
N GLY A 85 14.89 9.98 -15.91
CA GLY A 85 14.76 11.29 -16.55
C GLY A 85 16.07 12.05 -16.56
N SER A 86 16.15 13.12 -17.35
CA SER A 86 17.35 13.94 -17.43
C SER A 86 17.65 14.62 -16.10
N PHE A 87 18.94 14.79 -15.82
CA PHE A 87 19.40 15.55 -14.65
C PHE A 87 18.79 16.95 -14.65
N SER A 88 18.19 17.33 -13.52
CA SER A 88 17.59 18.65 -13.32
C SER A 88 18.25 19.35 -12.15
N ARG A 89 18.66 20.61 -12.36
CA ARG A 89 19.20 21.46 -11.29
C ARG A 89 18.11 22.02 -10.37
N THR A 90 16.87 22.09 -10.85
CA THR A 90 15.70 22.57 -10.10
C THR A 90 15.03 21.48 -9.25
N GLY A 91 15.59 20.26 -9.23
CA GLY A 91 15.14 19.15 -8.40
C GLY A 91 14.17 18.19 -9.09
N TYR A 92 13.71 17.18 -8.33
CA TYR A 92 12.86 16.08 -8.81
C TYR A 92 11.46 16.04 -8.17
N SER A 93 11.07 17.08 -7.43
CA SER A 93 9.84 17.12 -6.62
C SER A 93 8.58 16.82 -7.42
N LEU A 94 8.41 17.41 -8.61
CA LEU A 94 7.23 17.17 -9.45
C LEU A 94 7.16 15.71 -9.94
N ARG A 95 8.29 15.10 -10.31
CA ARG A 95 8.36 13.70 -10.75
C ARG A 95 8.02 12.75 -9.60
N ILE A 96 8.51 13.05 -8.41
CA ILE A 96 8.19 12.31 -7.18
C ILE A 96 6.70 12.44 -6.86
N ALA A 97 6.14 13.64 -6.94
CA ALA A 97 4.70 13.88 -6.72
C ALA A 97 3.83 13.13 -7.73
N GLN A 98 4.20 13.10 -9.00
CA GLN A 98 3.51 12.31 -10.03
C GLN A 98 3.55 10.81 -9.74
N ALA A 99 4.70 10.27 -9.33
CA ALA A 99 4.83 8.86 -8.98
C ALA A 99 4.05 8.50 -7.72
N ALA A 100 4.07 9.36 -6.70
CA ALA A 100 3.25 9.19 -5.50
C ALA A 100 1.74 9.24 -5.83
N GLY A 101 1.33 10.17 -6.70
CA GLY A 101 -0.05 10.25 -7.20
C GLY A 101 -0.47 8.99 -7.97
N ALA A 102 0.39 8.50 -8.87
CA ALA A 102 0.13 7.26 -9.60
C ALA A 102 0.04 6.04 -8.67
N PHE A 103 0.94 5.95 -7.69
CA PHE A 103 0.89 4.93 -6.64
C PHE A 103 -0.44 4.98 -5.88
N LEU A 104 -0.87 6.18 -5.46
CA LEU A 104 -2.11 6.38 -4.71
C LEU A 104 -3.33 5.92 -5.52
N VAL A 105 -3.40 6.27 -6.80
CA VAL A 105 -4.47 5.82 -7.70
C VAL A 105 -4.53 4.29 -7.77
N VAL A 106 -3.39 3.64 -8.02
CA VAL A 106 -3.34 2.17 -8.08
C VAL A 106 -3.71 1.55 -6.73
N ARG A 107 -3.32 2.18 -5.61
CA ARG A 107 -3.67 1.69 -4.27
C ARG A 107 -5.16 1.79 -3.97
N ILE A 108 -5.82 2.90 -4.37
CA ILE A 108 -7.27 3.06 -4.24
C ILE A 108 -8.01 2.00 -5.06
N LEU A 109 -7.58 1.77 -6.30
CA LEU A 109 -8.13 0.69 -7.12
C LEU A 109 -7.93 -0.68 -6.45
N GLY A 110 -6.77 -0.90 -5.82
CA GLY A 110 -6.49 -2.11 -5.04
C GLY A 110 -7.50 -2.35 -3.92
N TYR A 111 -7.86 -1.33 -3.13
CA TYR A 111 -8.92 -1.47 -2.12
C TYR A 111 -10.29 -1.78 -2.74
N GLY A 112 -10.59 -1.22 -3.91
CA GLY A 112 -11.80 -1.57 -4.67
C GLY A 112 -11.82 -3.03 -5.10
N VAL A 113 -10.68 -3.58 -5.55
CA VAL A 113 -10.57 -5.01 -5.90
C VAL A 113 -10.78 -5.91 -4.69
N VAL A 114 -10.24 -5.56 -3.52
CA VAL A 114 -10.47 -6.30 -2.27
C VAL A 114 -11.97 -6.32 -1.94
N ALA A 115 -12.62 -5.16 -1.98
CA ALA A 115 -14.06 -5.04 -1.72
C ALA A 115 -14.90 -5.86 -2.71
N ALA A 116 -14.54 -5.88 -4.01
CA ALA A 116 -15.22 -6.70 -5.01
C ALA A 116 -14.98 -8.21 -4.81
N SER A 117 -13.78 -8.59 -4.35
CA SER A 117 -13.41 -9.99 -4.11
C SER A 117 -14.21 -10.64 -3.00
N ALA A 118 -14.74 -9.85 -2.06
CA ALA A 118 -15.63 -10.33 -1.01
C ALA A 118 -16.92 -10.99 -1.56
N TRP A 119 -17.39 -10.54 -2.73
CA TRP A 119 -18.60 -11.04 -3.38
C TRP A 119 -18.30 -12.11 -4.43
N ASN A 120 -17.12 -12.06 -5.05
CA ASN A 120 -16.68 -13.02 -6.06
C ASN A 120 -15.21 -13.41 -5.82
N GLY A 121 -15.00 -14.62 -5.32
CA GLY A 121 -13.67 -15.14 -4.99
C GLY A 121 -12.69 -15.19 -6.17
N TRP A 122 -13.16 -15.26 -7.43
CA TRP A 122 -12.28 -15.20 -8.60
C TRP A 122 -11.56 -13.87 -8.76
N LEU A 123 -12.13 -12.78 -8.22
CA LEU A 123 -11.52 -11.46 -8.31
C LEU A 123 -10.27 -11.31 -7.43
N ASN A 124 -10.02 -12.26 -6.51
CA ASN A 124 -8.79 -12.29 -5.72
C ASN A 124 -7.53 -12.33 -6.59
N ILE A 125 -7.60 -12.92 -7.80
CA ILE A 125 -6.49 -12.94 -8.75
C ILE A 125 -6.03 -11.51 -9.09
N PHE A 126 -6.96 -10.56 -9.24
CA PHE A 126 -6.63 -9.18 -9.56
C PHE A 126 -5.91 -8.45 -8.42
N GLN A 127 -6.06 -8.89 -7.16
CA GLN A 127 -5.30 -8.33 -6.05
C GLN A 127 -3.79 -8.56 -6.20
N TYR A 128 -3.39 -9.63 -6.90
CA TYR A 128 -2.00 -9.92 -7.25
C TYR A 128 -1.59 -9.25 -8.56
N ILE A 129 -2.42 -9.38 -9.60
CA ILE A 129 -2.10 -8.86 -10.94
C ILE A 129 -1.88 -7.35 -10.88
N LEU A 130 -2.72 -6.60 -10.15
CA LEU A 130 -2.66 -5.14 -10.13
C LEU A 130 -1.30 -4.59 -9.65
N PRO A 131 -0.78 -4.91 -8.45
CA PRO A 131 0.53 -4.44 -8.01
C PRO A 131 1.67 -5.03 -8.85
N ILE A 132 1.58 -6.28 -9.31
CA ILE A 132 2.63 -6.91 -10.13
C ILE A 132 2.75 -6.20 -11.49
N ALA A 133 1.63 -5.98 -12.17
CA ALA A 133 1.60 -5.32 -13.48
C ALA A 133 2.08 -3.86 -13.36
N ALA A 134 1.63 -3.12 -12.35
CA ALA A 134 2.09 -1.76 -12.10
C ALA A 134 3.59 -1.71 -11.82
N THR A 135 4.12 -2.66 -11.05
CA THR A 135 5.57 -2.82 -10.81
C THR A 135 6.31 -3.08 -12.12
N ALA A 136 5.83 -4.02 -12.93
CA ALA A 136 6.44 -4.36 -14.22
C ALA A 136 6.46 -3.15 -15.18
N VAL A 137 5.38 -2.36 -15.23
CA VAL A 137 5.32 -1.12 -16.02
C VAL A 137 6.34 -0.10 -15.50
N ALA A 138 6.41 0.13 -14.20
CA ALA A 138 7.38 1.07 -13.60
C ALA A 138 8.83 0.67 -13.91
N LEU A 139 9.16 -0.62 -13.75
CA LEU A 139 10.48 -1.15 -14.10
C LEU A 139 10.78 -1.03 -15.59
N ARG A 140 9.80 -1.30 -16.47
CA ARG A 140 9.96 -1.13 -17.92
C ARG A 140 10.26 0.33 -18.29
N LEU A 141 9.59 1.29 -17.65
CA LEU A 141 9.85 2.72 -17.84
C LEU A 141 11.26 3.09 -17.37
N LEU A 142 11.67 2.61 -16.20
CA LEU A 142 13.01 2.80 -15.65
C LEU A 142 14.09 2.28 -16.61
N PHE A 143 14.03 1.01 -17.00
CA PHE A 143 15.05 0.41 -17.87
C PHE A 143 15.06 1.00 -19.28
N ARG A 144 13.90 1.42 -19.81
CA ARG A 144 13.84 2.14 -21.09
C ARG A 144 14.55 3.49 -21.03
N ALA A 145 14.43 4.20 -19.91
CA ALA A 145 15.10 5.47 -19.71
C ALA A 145 16.62 5.32 -19.50
N LEU A 146 17.05 4.25 -18.84
CA LEU A 146 18.47 3.95 -18.60
C LEU A 146 19.19 3.43 -19.86
N LYS A 147 18.48 2.96 -20.88
CA LYS A 147 19.10 2.43 -22.10
C LYS A 147 19.88 3.53 -22.82
N PRO A 148 21.21 3.37 -23.05
CA PRO A 148 22.00 4.37 -23.76
C PRO A 148 21.39 4.61 -25.14
N ARG A 149 20.87 5.81 -25.39
CA ARG A 149 20.55 6.24 -26.74
C ARG A 149 21.88 6.27 -27.49
N ARG A 150 22.17 5.21 -28.26
CA ARG A 150 23.23 5.26 -29.28
C ARG A 150 22.91 6.49 -30.14
N ARG A 151 23.63 7.59 -29.93
CA ARG A 151 23.67 8.68 -30.90
C ARG A 151 24.03 7.98 -32.20
N ARG A 152 23.09 7.95 -33.15
CA ARG A 152 23.33 7.46 -34.50
C ARG A 152 24.30 8.46 -35.13
N ARG A 153 25.59 8.36 -34.77
CA ARG A 153 26.66 9.11 -35.42
C ARG A 153 26.62 8.63 -36.86
N TRP A 154 26.17 9.49 -37.77
CA TRP A 154 26.20 9.20 -39.19
C TRP A 154 27.64 9.40 -39.67
N PRO A 155 28.40 8.33 -39.93
CA PRO A 155 29.81 8.46 -40.31
C PRO A 155 29.99 9.24 -41.61
N ALA A 156 28.96 9.28 -42.47
CA ALA A 156 28.96 10.07 -43.71
C ALA A 156 29.04 11.58 -43.47
N LEU A 157 28.37 12.10 -42.44
CA LEU A 157 28.36 13.54 -42.11
C LEU A 157 29.66 14.00 -41.46
N GLU A 158 30.31 13.14 -40.67
CA GLU A 158 31.64 13.43 -40.13
C GLU A 158 32.73 13.37 -41.20
N ARG A 159 32.65 12.42 -42.14
CA ARG A 159 33.56 12.37 -43.30
C ARG A 159 33.40 13.57 -44.24
N LEU A 160 32.19 14.09 -44.40
CA LEU A 160 31.95 15.33 -45.15
C LEU A 160 32.49 16.55 -44.40
N LYS A 161 32.21 16.70 -43.10
CA LYS A 161 32.77 17.79 -42.30
C LYS A 161 34.31 17.77 -42.24
N ALA A 162 34.93 16.59 -42.19
CA ALA A 162 36.38 16.45 -42.21
C ALA A 162 37.02 16.67 -43.59
N ARG A 163 36.23 16.68 -44.67
CA ARG A 163 36.68 17.03 -46.03
C ARG A 163 36.56 18.52 -46.36
N PHE A 164 35.81 19.27 -45.55
CA PHE A 164 35.57 20.71 -45.71
C PHE A 164 36.15 21.55 -44.56
N ALA A 165 37.03 20.95 -43.76
CA ALA A 165 37.91 21.60 -42.78
C ALA A 165 39.35 21.36 -43.21
#